data_AF-A0A3N6BCQ9-F1
#
_entry.id   AF-A0A3N6BCQ9-F1
#
_cell.length_a   1.000
_cell.length_b   1.000
_cell.length_c   1.000
_cell.angle_alpha   90.00
_cell.angle_beta   90.00
_cell.angle_gamma   90.00
#
_symmetry.space_group_name_H-M   'P 1'
#
loop_
_entity.id
_entity.type
_entity.pdbx_description
1 polymer ?
#
loop_
_entity_poly.entity_id
_entity_poly.type
_entity_poly.pdbx_seq_one_letter_code
_entity_poly.pdbx_strand_id
1 'polypeptide(L)' 'MPTWLRLVKNGGKVTASVSADGQTWRTLGTRNINSTRLQVGLAVTSGDATQRTTATADNVAVK' A
#
# COMPACT_ATOMS: atom_id res chain seq x y z
N MET A 1 -3.98 12.29 10.94
CA MET A 1 -4.03 10.97 11.59
C MET A 1 -3.28 9.97 10.72
N PRO A 2 -2.53 9.02 11.30
CA PRO A 2 -1.90 7.95 10.52
C PRO A 2 -2.97 7.08 9.84
N THR A 3 -2.62 6.47 8.71
CA THR A 3 -3.53 5.61 7.94
C THR A 3 -2.80 4.32 7.60
N TRP A 4 -3.49 3.20 7.78
CA TRP A 4 -2.96 1.89 7.47
C TRP A 4 -3.25 1.53 6.02
N LEU A 5 -2.24 1.01 5.34
CA LEU A 5 -2.33 0.51 3.98
C LEU A 5 -2.05 -0.99 3.98
N ARG A 6 -2.80 -1.75 3.18
CA ARG A 6 -2.60 -3.18 3.00
C ARG A 6 -2.78 -3.57 1.55
N LEU A 7 -1.86 -4.40 1.08
CA LEU A 7 -1.95 -5.10 -0.20
C LEU A 7 -1.99 -6.59 0.10
N VAL A 8 -2.99 -7.28 -0.43
CA VAL A 8 -3.12 -8.75 -0.31
C VAL A 8 -3.09 -9.35 -1.71
N LYS A 9 -2.13 -10.22 -1.98
CA LYS A 9 -2.12 -11.03 -3.20
C LYS A 9 -2.68 -12.42 -2.91
N ASN A 10 -3.75 -12.79 -3.61
CA ASN A 10 -4.30 -14.15 -3.61
C ASN A 10 -4.33 -14.70 -5.04
N GLY A 11 -3.49 -15.69 -5.32
CA GLY A 11 -3.25 -16.17 -6.68
C GLY A 11 -2.75 -15.04 -7.59
N GLY A 12 -3.47 -14.76 -8.67
CA GLY A 12 -3.19 -13.65 -9.60
C GLY A 12 -3.87 -12.33 -9.24
N LYS A 13 -4.63 -12.24 -8.14
CA LYS A 13 -5.37 -11.02 -7.75
C LYS A 13 -4.67 -10.29 -6.62
N VAL A 14 -4.48 -8.99 -6.78
CA VAL A 14 -3.98 -8.09 -5.72
C VAL A 14 -5.09 -7.14 -5.33
N THR A 15 -5.41 -7.10 -4.04
CA THR A 15 -6.42 -6.22 -3.45
C THR A 15 -5.74 -5.17 -2.59
N ALA A 16 -6.07 -3.89 -2.83
CA ALA A 16 -5.63 -2.77 -2.03
C ALA A 16 -6.73 -2.37 -1.03
N SER A 17 -6.35 -2.17 0.23
CA SER A 17 -7.25 -1.77 1.30
C SER A 17 -6.62 -0.69 2.18
N VAL A 18 -7.49 0.12 2.79
CA VAL A 18 -7.14 1.20 3.73
C VAL A 18 -7.87 0.99 5.04
N SER A 19 -7.25 1.39 6.15
CA SER A 19 -7.85 1.36 7.48
C SER A 19 -7.41 2.56 8.31
N ALA A 20 -8.29 3.06 9.17
CA ALA A 20 -7.97 4.11 10.15
C ALA A 20 -7.42 3.55 11.47
N ASP A 21 -7.73 2.29 11.79
CA ASP A 21 -7.47 1.65 13.08
C ASP A 21 -6.58 0.39 12.97
N GLY A 22 -6.27 -0.06 11.75
CA GLY A 22 -5.53 -1.30 11.49
C GLY A 22 -6.37 -2.58 11.63
N GLN A 23 -7.64 -2.46 12.04
CA GLN A 23 -8.55 -3.58 12.32
C GLN A 23 -9.66 -3.67 11.28
N THR A 24 -10.32 -2.54 10.99
CA THR A 24 -11.40 -2.45 10.02
C THR A 24 -10.85 -2.00 8.68
N TRP A 25 -10.94 -2.86 7.67
CA TRP A 25 -10.34 -2.62 6.35
C TRP A 25 -11.38 -2.33 5.29
N ARG A 26 -11.25 -1.20 4.61
CA ARG A 26 -12.05 -0.85 3.43
C ARG A 26 -11.25 -1.09 2.17
N THR A 27 -11.78 -1.90 1.26
CA THR A 27 -11.16 -2.13 -0.04
C THR A 27 -11.26 -0.89 -0.93
N LEU A 28 -10.12 -0.51 -1.51
CA LEU A 28 -10.02 0.56 -2.51
C LEU A 28 -10.20 0.02 -3.93
N GLY A 29 -9.67 -1.16 -4.20
CA GLY A 29 -9.74 -1.78 -5.51
C GLY A 29 -9.01 -3.11 -5.58
N THR A 30 -9.22 -3.83 -6.68
CA THR A 30 -8.57 -5.10 -6.97
C THR A 30 -8.03 -5.07 -8.39
N ARG A 31 -6.84 -5.65 -8.61
CA ARG A 31 -6.22 -5.76 -9.93
C ARG A 31 -5.61 -7.14 -10.12
N ASN A 32 -5.71 -7.68 -11.33
CA ASN A 32 -5.02 -8.91 -11.70
C ASN A 32 -3.54 -8.60 -12.00
N ILE A 33 -2.64 -9.24 -11.27
CA ILE A 33 -1.19 -9.19 -11.45
C ILE A 33 -0.68 -10.64 -11.44
N ASN A 34 -0.48 -11.20 -12.64
CA ASN A 34 -0.09 -12.59 -12.84
C ASN A 34 1.43 -12.82 -12.84
N SER A 35 2.20 -11.93 -12.21
CA SER A 35 3.65 -12.11 -12.06
C SER A 35 3.96 -13.00 -10.84
N THR A 36 4.96 -13.87 -11.00
CA THR A 36 5.54 -14.67 -9.92
C THR A 36 6.61 -13.91 -9.15
N ARG A 37 7.27 -12.93 -9.79
CA ARG A 37 8.27 -12.08 -9.17
C ARG A 37 7.70 -10.68 -8.97
N LEU A 38 7.65 -10.24 -7.72
CA LEU A 38 7.09 -8.96 -7.32
C LEU A 38 8.08 -8.21 -6.43
N GLN A 39 8.12 -6.89 -6.61
CA GLN A 39 8.74 -5.98 -5.66
C GLN A 39 7.63 -5.28 -4.90
N VAL A 40 7.77 -5.23 -3.58
CA VAL A 40 6.83 -4.58 -2.68
C VAL A 40 7.60 -3.57 -1.85
N GLY A 41 7.08 -2.36 -1.76
CA GLY A 41 7.70 -1.26 -1.05
C GLY A 41 6.76 -0.08 -0.92
N LEU A 42 7.21 0.93 -0.18
CA LEU A 42 6.50 2.18 0.02
C LEU A 42 7.09 3.24 -0.90
N ALA A 43 6.22 3.90 -1.66
CA ALA A 43 6.60 5.02 -2.52
C ALA A 43 6.08 6.32 -1.91
N VAL A 44 6.96 7.32 -1.80
CA VAL A 44 6.63 8.65 -1.30
C VAL A 44 6.98 9.65 -2.39
N THR A 45 6.01 10.45 -2.83
CA THR A 45 6.19 11.48 -3.85
C THR A 45 5.46 12.75 -3.43
N SER A 46 6.08 13.91 -3.65
CA SER A 46 5.47 15.21 -3.41
C SER A 46 4.42 15.58 -4.45
N GLY A 47 4.51 14.99 -5.65
CA GLY A 47 3.73 15.42 -6.81
C GLY A 47 4.13 16.79 -7.37
N ASP A 48 5.16 17.43 -6.81
CA ASP A 48 5.68 18.74 -7.18
C ASP A 48 7.19 18.63 -7.39
N ALA A 49 7.66 19.05 -8.58
CA ALA A 49 9.07 18.98 -8.95
C ALA A 49 9.98 19.90 -8.11
N THR A 50 9.40 20.91 -7.45
CA THR A 50 10.11 21.95 -6.69
C THR A 50 10.06 21.73 -5.18
N GLN A 51 9.14 20.88 -4.70
CA GLN A 51 8.94 20.65 -3.27
C GLN A 51 9.23 19.21 -2.88
N ARG A 52 9.88 19.02 -1.74
CA ARG A 52 10.13 17.70 -1.16
C ARG A 52 9.06 17.38 -0.13
N THR A 53 8.57 16.15 -0.14
CA THR A 53 7.69 15.64 0.91
C THR A 53 8.40 14.58 1.74
N THR A 54 8.02 14.47 3.01
CA THR A 54 8.49 13.44 3.93
C THR A 54 7.28 12.75 4.53
N ALA A 55 7.26 11.42 4.47
CA ALA A 55 6.22 10.61 5.10
C ALA A 55 6.87 9.60 6.03
N THR A 56 6.33 9.47 7.24
CA THR A 56 6.73 8.45 8.20
C THR A 56 5.90 7.20 7.97
N ALA A 57 6.56 6.08 7.73
CA ALA A 57 5.94 4.77 7.73
C ALA A 57 6.46 3.99 8.94
N ASP A 58 5.54 3.34 9.65
CA ASP A 58 5.84 2.55 10.83
C ASP A 58 5.04 1.25 10.77
N ASN A 59 5.45 0.23 11.53
CA ASN A 59 4.84 -1.10 11.58
C ASN A 59 4.76 -1.80 10.19
N VAL A 60 5.81 -1.66 9.38
CA VAL A 60 5.88 -2.25 8.03
C VAL A 60 6.15 -3.76 8.13
N ALA A 61 5.27 -4.56 7.56
CA ALA A 61 5.42 -6.01 7.47
C ALA A 61 5.13 -6.50 6.05
N VAL A 62 5.96 -7.44 5.57
CA VAL A 62 5.76 -8.20 4.34
C VAL A 62 5.78 -9.68 4.70
N LYS A 63 4.78 -10.43 4.24
CA LYS A 63 4.62 -11.86 4.49
C LYS A 63 4.47 -12.61 3.17
#